data_AF-A0A967WBJ6-F1
#
_entry.id   AF-A0A967WBJ6-F1
#
_cell.length_a   1.000
_cell.length_b   1.000
_cell.length_c   1.000
_cell.angle_alpha   90.00
_cell.angle_beta   90.00
_cell.angle_gamma   90.00
#
_symmetry.space_group_name_H-M   'P 1'
#
loop_
_entity.id
_entity.type
_entity.pdbx_description
1 polymer ?
#
loop_
_entity_poly.entity_id
_entity_poly.type
_entity_poly.pdbx_seq_one_letter_code
_entity_poly.pdbx_strand_id
1 'polypeptide(L)' 'QQVAGQEVLAQIAESLCYDPELANYMGEVFDIIGEWGRLEIREGHSRGVEREYVEGMYWDQGLLSREMYTDHSKP' A
#
# COMPACT_ATOMS: atom_id res chain seq x y z
N GLN A 1 -7.54 -19.37 -15.69
CA GLN A 1 -7.71 -17.91 -15.80
C GLN A 1 -6.55 -17.27 -15.06
N GLN A 2 -5.77 -16.37 -15.68
CA GLN A 2 -4.83 -15.54 -14.92
C GLN A 2 -5.63 -14.43 -14.23
N VAL A 3 -5.36 -14.19 -12.95
CA VAL A 3 -5.92 -13.06 -12.21
C VAL A 3 -4.93 -11.91 -12.36
N ALA A 4 -5.19 -11.03 -13.32
CA ALA A 4 -4.31 -9.92 -13.66
C ALA A 4 -5.09 -8.76 -14.26
N GLY A 5 -4.56 -7.55 -14.10
CA GLY A 5 -5.16 -6.31 -14.56
C GLY A 5 -6.14 -5.71 -13.55
N GLN A 6 -6.11 -4.40 -13.42
CA GLN A 6 -6.94 -3.62 -12.51
C GLN A 6 -8.42 -4.00 -12.53
N GLU A 7 -9.03 -4.20 -13.71
CA GLU A 7 -10.47 -4.48 -13.84
C GLU A 7 -10.86 -5.80 -13.15
N VAL A 8 -10.10 -6.86 -13.37
CA VAL A 8 -10.36 -8.18 -12.78
C VAL A 8 -10.14 -8.12 -11.26
N LEU A 9 -9.09 -7.43 -10.82
CA LEU A 9 -8.78 -7.27 -9.40
C LEU A 9 -9.85 -6.43 -8.69
N ALA A 10 -10.37 -5.38 -9.32
CA ALA A 10 -11.46 -4.56 -8.80
C ALA A 10 -12.76 -5.37 -8.64
N GLN A 11 -13.13 -6.19 -9.63
CA GLN A 11 -14.32 -7.06 -9.54
C GLN A 11 -14.23 -8.05 -8.36
N ILE A 12 -13.05 -8.63 -8.14
CA ILE A 12 -12.81 -9.50 -6.99
C ILE A 12 -12.95 -8.70 -5.68
N ALA A 13 -12.34 -7.52 -5.59
CA ALA A 13 -12.46 -6.66 -4.42
C ALA A 13 -13.91 -6.26 -4.13
N GLU A 14 -14.68 -5.87 -5.15
CA GLU A 14 -16.10 -5.50 -5.03
C GLU A 14 -16.94 -6.64 -4.47
N SER A 15 -16.67 -7.88 -4.89
CA SER A 15 -17.37 -9.07 -4.37
C SER A 15 -17.15 -9.31 -2.87
N LEU A 16 -16.10 -8.72 -2.29
CA LEU A 16 -15.72 -8.88 -0.89
C LEU A 16 -16.15 -7.68 -0.04
N CYS A 17 -15.92 -6.47 -0.53
CA CYS A 17 -16.20 -5.24 0.22
C CYS A 17 -17.59 -4.66 -0.02
N TYR A 18 -18.25 -5.01 -1.13
CA TYR A 18 -19.54 -4.44 -1.57
C TYR A 18 -19.52 -2.90 -1.69
N ASP A 19 -18.34 -2.33 -1.95
CA ASP A 19 -18.13 -0.89 -2.14
C ASP A 19 -17.36 -0.68 -3.46
N PRO A 20 -18.02 -0.15 -4.50
CA PRO A 20 -17.39 0.05 -5.81
C PRO A 20 -16.23 1.04 -5.80
N GLU A 21 -16.25 2.08 -4.96
CA GLU A 21 -15.17 3.07 -4.91
C GLU A 21 -13.92 2.44 -4.29
N LEU A 22 -14.10 1.77 -3.15
CA LEU A 22 -13.02 1.04 -2.48
C LEU A 22 -12.48 -0.10 -3.34
N ALA A 23 -13.35 -0.82 -4.04
CA ALA A 23 -12.94 -1.90 -4.94
C ALA A 23 -12.06 -1.40 -6.09
N ASN A 24 -12.39 -0.25 -6.67
CA ASN A 24 -11.56 0.37 -7.71
C ASN A 24 -10.18 0.77 -7.16
N TYR A 25 -10.11 1.32 -5.94
CA TYR A 25 -8.83 1.60 -5.30
C TYR A 25 -8.01 0.33 -5.08
N MET A 26 -8.63 -0.75 -4.59
CA MET A 26 -7.94 -2.02 -4.38
C MET A 26 -7.42 -2.61 -5.70
N GLY A 27 -8.24 -2.58 -6.77
CA GLY A 27 -7.83 -3.05 -8.09
C GLY A 27 -6.60 -2.31 -8.62
N GLU A 28 -6.58 -0.98 -8.50
CA GLU A 28 -5.44 -0.13 -8.89
C GLU A 28 -4.19 -0.48 -8.06
N VAL A 29 -4.34 -0.54 -6.73
CA VAL A 29 -3.23 -0.81 -5.81
C VAL A 29 -2.59 -2.17 -6.11
N PHE A 30 -3.39 -3.24 -6.24
CA PHE A 30 -2.87 -4.58 -6.51
C PHE A 30 -2.26 -4.73 -7.91
N ASP A 31 -2.75 -3.99 -8.91
CA ASP A 31 -2.15 -3.98 -10.25
C ASP A 31 -0.78 -3.29 -10.25
N ILE A 32 -0.63 -2.22 -9.45
CA ILE A 32 0.64 -1.47 -9.34
C ILE A 32 1.69 -2.25 -8.53
N ILE A 33 1.34 -2.73 -7.34
CA ILE A 33 2.32 -3.38 -6.44
C ILE A 33 2.68 -4.81 -6.89
N GLY A 34 1.80 -5.42 -7.70
CA GLY A 34 1.95 -6.79 -8.19
C GLY A 34 1.78 -7.86 -7.11
N GLU A 35 1.95 -9.13 -7.51
CA GLU A 35 1.72 -10.31 -6.65
C GLU A 35 2.55 -10.32 -5.36
N TRP A 36 3.79 -9.82 -5.41
CA TRP A 36 4.72 -9.79 -4.28
C TRP A 36 4.78 -8.43 -3.59
N GLY A 37 3.87 -7.53 -3.95
CA GLY A 37 3.77 -6.20 -3.35
C GLY A 37 3.35 -6.23 -1.89
N ARG A 38 3.71 -5.17 -1.16
CA ARG A 38 3.29 -4.96 0.23
C ARG A 38 2.24 -3.85 0.28
N LEU A 39 1.12 -4.15 0.92
CA LEU A 39 0.07 -3.19 1.23
C LEU A 39 -0.02 -3.01 2.75
N GLU A 40 0.00 -1.76 3.21
CA GLU A 40 -0.29 -1.39 4.59
C GLU A 40 -1.51 -0.47 4.63
N ILE A 41 -2.47 -0.79 5.51
CA ILE A 41 -3.66 0.04 5.74
C ILE A 41 -3.50 0.71 7.09
N ARG A 42 -3.67 2.04 7.13
CA ARG A 42 -3.53 2.86 8.32
C ARG A 42 -4.75 3.75 8.50
N GLU A 43 -5.07 4.10 9.73
CA GLU A 43 -6.09 5.09 10.02
C GLU A 43 -5.59 6.47 9.56
N GLY A 44 -6.30 7.07 8.60
CA GLY A 44 -6.04 8.42 8.12
C GLY A 44 -6.83 9.47 8.91
N HIS A 45 -6.34 10.71 8.90
CA HIS A 45 -7.04 11.84 9.52
C HIS A 45 -7.79 12.71 8.51
N SER A 46 -7.78 12.35 7.22
CA SER A 46 -8.49 13.09 6.18
C SER A 46 -9.91 12.56 5.97
N ARG A 47 -10.68 13.30 5.16
CA ARG A 47 -12.08 12.97 4.85
C ARG A 47 -12.21 11.89 3.77
N GLY A 48 -11.13 11.59 3.06
CA GLY A 48 -11.14 10.66 1.93
C GLY A 48 -10.06 9.59 2.08
N VAL A 49 -10.03 8.67 1.13
CA VAL A 49 -8.98 7.66 1.04
C VAL A 49 -7.75 8.28 0.40
N GLU A 50 -6.61 8.15 1.09
CA GLU A 50 -5.30 8.55 0.58
C GLU A 50 -4.46 7.31 0.28
N ARG A 51 -3.59 7.43 -0.73
CA ARG A 51 -2.70 6.35 -1.20
C ARG A 51 -1.32 6.93 -1.42
N GLU A 52 -0.31 6.26 -0.89
CA GLU A 52 1.09 6.59 -1.06
C GLU A 52 1.81 5.35 -1.63
N TYR A 53 2.52 5.54 -2.74
CA TYR A 53 3.30 4.49 -3.38
C TYR A 53 4.78 4.71 -3.05
N VAL A 54 5.43 3.67 -2.52
CA VAL A 54 6.85 3.71 -2.19
C VAL A 54 7.59 2.75 -3.10
N GLU A 55 8.49 3.31 -3.92
CA GLU A 55 9.46 2.52 -4.66
C GLU A 55 10.62 2.15 -3.73
N GLY A 56 10.79 0.86 -3.44
CA GLY A 56 11.90 0.41 -2.63
C GLY A 56 11.64 -0.92 -1.94
N MET A 57 12.30 -1.09 -0.79
CA MET A 57 12.19 -2.29 0.03
C MET A 57 11.80 -1.90 1.44
N TYR A 58 10.97 -2.73 2.05
CA TYR A 58 10.62 -2.61 3.46
C TYR A 58 11.55 -3.50 4.30
N TRP A 59 12.05 -2.96 5.41
CA TRP A 59 12.81 -3.71 6.41
C TRP A 59 12.14 -3.58 7.77
N ASP A 60 11.94 -4.71 8.46
CA ASP A 60 11.31 -4.75 9.78
C ASP A 60 12.24 -4.24 10.92
N GLN A 61 13.46 -3.84 10.59
CA GLN A 61 14.47 -3.40 11.55
C GLN A 61 14.94 -1.98 11.21
N GLY A 62 15.09 -1.16 12.25
CA GLY A 62 15.68 0.16 12.16
C GLY A 62 17.20 0.13 12.16
N LEU A 63 17.79 1.28 12.48
CA LEU A 63 19.24 1.44 12.60
C LEU A 63 19.80 0.60 13.75
N LEU A 64 20.99 0.01 13.54
CA LEU A 64 21.67 -0.78 14.58
C LEU A 64 22.26 0.07 15.71
N SER A 65 22.51 1.35 15.46
CA SER A 65 23.05 2.31 16.43
C SER A 65 22.51 3.70 16.15
N ARG A 66 22.40 4.52 17.20
CA ARG A 66 22.06 5.95 17.07
C ARG A 66 23.09 6.73 16.26
N GLU A 67 24.35 6.29 16.25
CA GLU A 67 25.38 6.93 15.41
C GLU A 67 25.11 6.79 13.91
N MET A 68 24.17 5.93 13.50
CA MET A 68 23.78 5.78 12.09
C MET A 68 22.69 6.76 11.65
N TYR A 69 22.17 7.63 12.54
CA TYR A 69 21.26 8.70 12.11
C TYR A 69 21.99 9.64 11.17
N THR A 70 21.37 9.98 10.04
CA THR A 70 21.93 10.96 9.09
C THR A 70 21.66 12.40 9.51
N ASP A 71 20.63 12.61 10.34
CA ASP A 71 20.28 13.89 10.93
C ASP A 71 20.47 13.82 12.44
N HIS A 72 21.54 14.43 12.94
CA HIS A 72 21.87 14.48 14.36
C HIS A 72 21.24 15.69 15.08
N SER A 73 20.40 16.48 14.40
CA SER A 73 19.78 17.68 14.98
C SER A 73 18.49 17.39 15.76
N LYS A 74 17.90 16.20 15.58
CA LYS A 74 16.74 15.73 16.33
C LYS A 74 17.20 14.81 17.48
N PRO A 75 16.68 15.00 18.71
CA PRO A 75 17.08 14.22 19.88
C PRO A 75 16.75 12.72 19.77
#